data_AF-A0AA87ZF57-F1
#
_entry.id   AF-A0AA87ZF57-F1
#
_cell.length_a   1.000
_cell.length_b   1.000
_cell.length_c   1.000
_cell.angle_alpha   90.00
_cell.angle_beta   90.00
_cell.angle_gamma   90.00
#
_symmetry.space_group_name_H-M   'P 1'
#
loop_
_entity.id
_entity.type
_entity.pdbx_description
1 polymer ?
#
loop_
_entity_poly.entity_id
_entity_poly.type
_entity_poly.pdbx_seq_one_letter_code
_entity_poly.pdbx_strand_id
1 'polypeptide(L)'
;MSSPLSVILMQNKLTGENFNDWKRNLLIVLNFEKHSFVLTQPRPLTPAIDAPDRDFVALERWDNSNLSAMCYIRASMSNVLQKQHEEHQTARQIMDNLEEMFGEQTIQAKTDAIKGLMNCRQKVGTPIKEHMMKVMAYLSEAQTNGAEIDSATQLVMVFQTLSKDFDLFQASYNLNRKEMSLTELMKELQAFENIFKGSGSKAEANVAEPSSPAPNPKMKKEKGKNKGKKPAEKQFSYL
;
A
#
# COMPACT_ATOMS: atom_id res chain seq x y z
N MET A 1 -20.81 -19.31 25.92
CA MET A 1 -20.31 -19.75 24.60
C MET A 1 -19.17 -18.82 24.22
N SER A 2 -18.01 -19.35 23.82
CA SER A 2 -16.94 -18.50 23.29
C SER A 2 -17.41 -17.89 21.98
N SER A 3 -17.26 -16.58 21.80
CA SER A 3 -17.52 -15.93 20.53
C SER A 3 -16.66 -16.56 19.44
N PRO A 4 -17.21 -16.99 18.30
CA PRO A 4 -16.42 -17.59 17.23
C PRO A 4 -15.39 -16.60 16.66
N LEU A 5 -15.61 -15.29 16.83
CA LEU A 5 -14.70 -14.26 16.36
C LEU A 5 -13.57 -13.97 17.35
N SER A 6 -13.63 -14.39 18.62
CA SER A 6 -12.56 -14.12 19.59
C SER A 6 -11.22 -14.75 19.20
N VAL A 7 -11.24 -15.79 18.35
CA VAL A 7 -10.04 -16.44 17.80
C VAL A 7 -9.13 -15.46 17.05
N ILE A 8 -9.69 -14.45 16.37
CA ILE A 8 -8.90 -13.47 15.60
C ILE A 8 -8.01 -12.61 16.52
N LEU A 9 -8.46 -12.41 17.77
CA LEU A 9 -7.72 -11.69 18.79
C LEU A 9 -6.61 -12.54 19.41
N MET A 10 -6.82 -13.85 19.50
CA MET A 10 -5.80 -14.78 19.97
C MET A 10 -4.71 -15.01 18.93
N GLN A 11 -5.06 -15.02 17.65
CA GLN A 11 -4.13 -15.17 16.54
C GLN A 11 -3.30 -13.90 16.29
N ASN A 12 -3.84 -12.72 16.63
CA ASN A 12 -3.16 -11.43 16.46
C ASN A 12 -3.12 -10.66 17.78
N LYS A 13 -2.42 -11.20 18.79
CA LYS A 13 -2.27 -10.52 20.09
C LYS A 13 -1.50 -9.21 19.96
N LEU A 14 -1.87 -8.20 20.74
CA LEU A 14 -1.17 -6.93 20.79
C LEU A 14 0.25 -7.10 21.37
N THR A 15 1.26 -6.76 20.56
CA THR A 15 2.68 -6.72 20.96
C THR A 15 3.25 -5.30 20.95
N GLY A 16 2.57 -4.37 20.28
CA GLY A 16 2.94 -2.96 20.17
C GLY A 16 2.91 -2.50 18.71
N GLU A 17 3.83 -3.02 17.89
CA GLU A 17 3.95 -2.66 16.46
C GLU A 17 2.68 -2.96 15.66
N ASN A 18 1.94 -4.00 16.03
CA ASN A 18 0.70 -4.41 15.36
C ASN A 18 -0.56 -3.71 15.89
N PHE A 19 -0.43 -2.56 16.58
CA PHE A 19 -1.53 -1.90 17.27
C PHE A 19 -2.76 -1.66 16.38
N ASN A 20 -2.60 -1.17 15.15
CA ASN A 20 -3.74 -0.90 14.26
C ASN A 20 -4.47 -2.16 13.81
N ASP A 21 -3.72 -3.21 13.47
CA ASP A 21 -4.29 -4.49 13.09
C ASP A 21 -5.04 -5.13 14.24
N TRP A 22 -4.44 -5.11 15.43
CA TRP A 22 -5.07 -5.57 16.65
C TRP A 22 -6.33 -4.75 16.98
N LYS A 23 -6.25 -3.40 16.90
CA LYS A 23 -7.38 -2.49 17.16
C LYS A 23 -8.53 -2.75 16.19
N ARG A 24 -8.24 -2.94 14.91
CA ARG A 24 -9.23 -3.30 13.89
C ARG A 24 -9.91 -4.63 14.22
N ASN A 25 -9.13 -5.65 14.56
CA ASN A 25 -9.65 -6.95 14.97
C ASN A 25 -10.52 -6.84 16.23
N LEU A 26 -10.08 -6.08 17.24
CA LEU A 26 -10.83 -5.81 18.46
C LEU A 26 -12.17 -5.15 18.16
N LEU A 27 -12.17 -4.11 17.33
CA LEU A 27 -13.40 -3.41 16.95
C LEU A 27 -14.38 -4.33 16.20
N ILE A 28 -13.90 -5.27 15.38
CA ILE A 28 -14.76 -6.27 14.74
C ILE A 28 -15.47 -7.12 15.80
N VAL A 29 -14.73 -7.66 16.78
CA VAL A 29 -15.30 -8.49 17.86
C VAL A 29 -16.28 -7.68 18.72
N LEU A 30 -15.89 -6.49 19.17
CA LEU A 30 -16.74 -5.65 20.02
C LEU A 30 -18.00 -5.17 19.29
N ASN A 31 -17.93 -4.90 17.99
CA ASN A 31 -19.11 -4.54 17.19
C ASN A 31 -20.05 -5.74 17.02
N PHE A 32 -19.51 -6.91 16.69
CA PHE A 32 -20.29 -8.14 16.55
C PHE A 32 -21.04 -8.49 17.84
N GLU A 33 -20.39 -8.31 18.99
CA GLU A 33 -20.96 -8.58 20.32
C GLU A 33 -21.69 -7.40 20.94
N LYS A 34 -21.79 -6.28 20.21
CA LYS A 34 -22.51 -5.07 20.63
C LYS A 34 -21.98 -4.43 21.91
N HIS A 35 -20.67 -4.49 22.13
CA HIS A 35 -19.96 -3.87 23.27
C HIS A 35 -19.19 -2.61 22.88
N SER A 36 -18.98 -2.32 21.59
CA SER A 36 -18.14 -1.19 21.13
C SER A 36 -18.56 0.18 21.64
N PHE A 37 -19.83 0.38 21.97
CA PHE A 37 -20.37 1.66 22.45
C PHE A 37 -19.70 2.15 23.74
N VAL A 38 -19.17 1.26 24.59
CA VAL A 38 -18.51 1.65 25.86
C VAL A 38 -17.15 2.33 25.64
N LEU A 39 -16.59 2.24 24.44
CA LEU A 39 -15.35 2.94 24.09
C LEU A 39 -15.58 4.43 23.80
N THR A 40 -16.78 4.80 23.36
CA THR A 40 -17.09 6.17 22.92
C THR A 40 -18.09 6.87 23.83
N GLN A 41 -19.07 6.14 24.36
CA GLN A 41 -20.13 6.70 25.19
C GLN A 41 -19.69 6.73 26.67
N PRO A 42 -19.96 7.84 27.38
CA PRO A 42 -19.69 7.92 28.80
C PRO A 42 -20.55 6.92 29.58
N ARG A 43 -20.06 6.50 30.74
CA ARG A 43 -20.84 5.70 31.68
C ARG A 43 -22.09 6.49 32.12
N PRO A 44 -23.30 5.90 32.08
CA PRO A 44 -24.48 6.54 32.66
C PRO A 44 -24.28 6.88 34.14
N LEU A 45 -24.93 7.95 34.61
CA LEU A 45 -24.90 8.29 36.03
C LEU A 45 -25.67 7.24 36.84
N THR A 46 -25.25 7.04 38.09
CA THR A 46 -25.99 6.19 39.03
C THR A 46 -27.38 6.78 39.25
N PRO A 47 -28.47 6.06 38.94
CA PRO A 47 -29.83 6.57 39.11
C PRO A 47 -30.18 6.81 40.58
N ALA A 48 -31.07 7.77 40.83
CA ALA A 48 -31.68 7.94 42.15
C ALA A 48 -32.62 6.77 42.49
N ILE A 49 -32.95 6.57 43.77
CA ILE A 49 -33.77 5.43 44.23
C ILE A 49 -35.17 5.43 43.58
N ASP A 50 -35.71 6.60 43.26
CA ASP A 50 -36.99 6.82 42.62
C ASP A 50 -36.92 6.90 41.08
N ALA A 51 -35.74 6.68 40.50
CA ALA A 51 -35.57 6.71 39.05
C ALA A 51 -36.31 5.55 38.38
N PRO A 52 -36.76 5.74 37.12
CA PRO A 52 -37.38 4.66 36.35
C PRO A 52 -36.45 3.47 36.14
N ASP A 53 -36.99 2.25 36.17
CA ASP A 53 -36.24 0.99 35.96
C ASP A 53 -35.31 1.00 34.73
N ARG A 54 -35.73 1.67 33.65
CA ARG A 54 -34.95 1.80 32.41
C ARG A 54 -33.55 2.39 32.65
N ASP A 55 -33.41 3.28 33.63
CA ASP A 55 -32.15 3.98 33.92
C ASP A 55 -31.17 3.02 34.62
N PHE A 56 -31.67 2.17 35.53
CA PHE A 56 -30.90 1.08 36.13
C PHE A 56 -30.49 0.03 35.10
N VAL A 57 -31.40 -0.37 34.22
CA VAL A 57 -31.12 -1.31 33.12
C VAL A 57 -30.06 -0.76 32.17
N ALA A 58 -30.09 0.54 31.87
CA ALA A 58 -29.09 1.19 31.03
C ALA A 58 -27.70 1.18 31.69
N LEU A 59 -27.63 1.46 32.99
CA LEU A 59 -26.37 1.42 33.76
C LEU A 59 -25.78 0.01 33.79
N GLU A 60 -26.58 -0.98 34.17
CA GLU A 60 -26.17 -2.38 34.23
C GLU A 60 -25.69 -2.88 32.85
N ARG A 61 -26.42 -2.54 31.78
CA ARG A 61 -26.01 -2.87 30.42
C ARG A 61 -24.66 -2.27 30.05
N TRP A 62 -24.42 -1.02 30.44
CA TRP A 62 -23.15 -0.35 30.18
C TRP A 62 -22.03 -1.02 30.98
N ASP A 63 -22.22 -1.26 32.28
CA ASP A 63 -21.21 -1.87 33.16
C ASP A 63 -20.84 -3.28 32.68
N ASN A 64 -21.83 -4.11 32.32
CA ASN A 64 -21.61 -5.43 31.75
C ASN A 64 -20.86 -5.38 30.41
N SER A 65 -21.21 -4.44 29.53
CA SER A 65 -20.52 -4.29 28.25
C SER A 65 -19.09 -3.78 28.41
N ASN A 66 -18.86 -2.89 29.39
CA ASN A 66 -17.53 -2.39 29.72
C ASN A 66 -16.65 -3.52 30.26
N LEU A 67 -17.18 -4.36 31.16
CA LEU A 67 -16.47 -5.54 31.66
C LEU A 67 -16.11 -6.51 30.52
N SER A 68 -17.05 -6.81 29.62
CA SER A 68 -16.78 -7.65 28.44
C SER A 68 -15.68 -7.05 27.56
N ALA A 69 -15.76 -5.75 27.26
CA ALA A 69 -14.75 -5.07 26.44
C ALA A 69 -13.36 -5.09 27.11
N MET A 70 -13.28 -4.86 28.43
CA MET A 70 -12.03 -4.98 29.18
C MET A 70 -11.44 -6.39 29.11
N CYS A 71 -12.27 -7.42 29.23
CA CYS A 71 -11.84 -8.81 29.09
C CYS A 71 -11.26 -9.08 27.70
N TYR A 72 -11.94 -8.63 26.63
CA TYR A 72 -11.42 -8.78 25.26
C TYR A 72 -10.10 -8.06 25.06
N ILE A 73 -10.00 -6.82 25.50
CA ILE A 73 -8.76 -6.05 25.40
C ILE A 73 -7.64 -6.80 26.11
N ARG A 74 -7.78 -7.07 27.41
CA ARG A 74 -6.74 -7.71 28.24
C ARG A 74 -6.35 -9.09 27.72
N ALA A 75 -7.31 -9.95 27.44
CA ALA A 75 -7.04 -11.32 26.97
C ALA A 75 -6.29 -11.37 25.63
N SER A 76 -6.38 -10.28 24.84
CA SER A 76 -5.75 -10.17 23.53
C SER A 76 -4.45 -9.37 23.51
N MET A 77 -3.88 -9.03 24.66
CA MET A 77 -2.55 -8.39 24.74
C MET A 77 -1.48 -9.38 25.17
N SER A 78 -0.21 -9.01 24.94
CA SER A 78 0.93 -9.67 25.57
C SER A 78 0.87 -9.56 27.10
N ASN A 79 1.51 -10.50 27.81
CA ASN A 79 1.51 -10.51 29.28
C ASN A 79 2.11 -9.23 29.89
N VAL A 80 3.10 -8.63 29.21
CA VAL A 80 3.73 -7.37 29.64
C VAL A 80 2.70 -6.24 29.61
N LEU A 81 1.96 -6.11 28.52
CA LEU A 81 0.93 -5.08 28.38
C LEU A 81 -0.26 -5.33 29.30
N GLN A 82 -0.67 -6.58 29.51
CA GLN A 82 -1.70 -6.91 30.49
C GLN A 82 -1.33 -6.36 31.86
N LYS A 83 -0.12 -6.67 32.35
CA LYS A 83 0.38 -6.21 33.64
C LYS A 83 0.42 -4.69 33.75
N GLN A 84 0.85 -4.00 32.68
CA GLN A 84 0.91 -2.54 32.66
C GLN A 84 -0.49 -1.89 32.76
N HIS A 85 -1.57 -2.58 32.38
CA HIS A 85 -2.92 -2.03 32.31
C HIS A 85 -3.91 -2.65 33.32
N GLU A 86 -3.42 -3.33 34.38
CA GLU A 86 -4.26 -3.97 35.40
C GLU A 86 -5.13 -2.98 36.19
N GLU A 87 -4.59 -1.80 36.49
CA GLU A 87 -5.24 -0.79 37.35
C GLU A 87 -6.31 0.07 36.63
N HIS A 88 -6.38 0.01 35.30
CA HIS A 88 -7.40 0.75 34.55
C HIS A 88 -8.79 0.19 34.81
N GLN A 89 -9.76 1.07 35.09
CA GLN A 89 -11.10 0.70 35.55
C GLN A 89 -12.11 0.54 34.42
N THR A 90 -11.80 1.04 33.22
CA THR A 90 -12.70 0.99 32.06
C THR A 90 -11.98 0.57 30.79
N ALA A 91 -12.71 -0.05 29.87
CA ALA A 91 -12.20 -0.40 28.55
C ALA A 91 -11.70 0.83 27.80
N ARG A 92 -12.42 1.96 27.95
CA ARG A 92 -12.04 3.25 27.37
C ARG A 92 -10.68 3.74 27.87
N GLN A 93 -10.44 3.74 29.18
CA GLN A 93 -9.14 4.13 29.74
C GLN A 93 -7.98 3.28 29.21
N ILE A 94 -8.20 1.95 29.10
CA ILE A 94 -7.17 1.06 28.52
C ILE A 94 -6.92 1.45 27.05
N MET A 95 -7.97 1.63 26.25
CA MET A 95 -7.83 2.02 24.84
C MET A 95 -7.15 3.37 24.68
N ASP A 96 -7.53 4.38 25.46
CA ASP A 96 -6.95 5.72 25.42
C ASP A 96 -5.44 5.68 25.72
N ASN A 97 -5.02 4.91 26.74
CA ASN A 97 -3.59 4.77 27.07
C ASN A 97 -2.82 3.99 25.99
N LEU A 98 -3.42 2.97 25.36
CA LEU A 98 -2.79 2.28 24.25
C LEU A 98 -2.65 3.16 23.01
N GLU A 99 -3.64 4.00 22.74
CA GLU A 99 -3.55 5.02 21.69
C GLU A 99 -2.46 6.06 22.00
N GLU A 100 -2.26 6.43 23.27
CA GLU A 100 -1.14 7.28 23.68
C GLU A 100 0.22 6.59 23.44
N MET A 101 0.36 5.32 23.82
CA MET A 101 1.62 4.57 23.69
C MET A 101 2.01 4.27 22.22
N PHE A 102 1.03 3.93 21.37
CA PHE A 102 1.27 3.40 20.03
C PHE A 102 0.75 4.30 18.89
N GLY A 103 0.02 5.37 19.24
CA GLY A 103 -0.56 6.30 18.27
C GLY A 103 0.49 7.09 17.49
N GLU A 104 1.56 7.55 18.14
CA GLU A 104 2.65 8.27 17.45
C GLU A 104 3.34 7.39 16.41
N GLN A 105 3.64 6.14 16.77
CA GLN A 105 4.25 5.16 15.86
C GLN A 105 3.36 4.92 14.64
N THR A 106 2.04 4.84 14.86
CA THR A 106 1.03 4.74 13.79
C THR A 106 1.05 5.97 12.88
N ILE A 107 1.06 7.17 13.46
CA ILE A 107 1.08 8.43 12.69
C ILE A 107 2.36 8.52 11.86
N GLN A 108 3.50 8.13 12.44
CA GLN A 108 4.78 8.13 11.76
C GLN A 108 4.78 7.13 10.59
N ALA A 109 4.36 5.88 10.82
CA ALA A 109 4.25 4.86 9.78
C ALA A 109 3.30 5.29 8.65
N LYS A 110 2.13 5.85 8.99
CA LYS A 110 1.20 6.44 8.01
C LYS A 110 1.88 7.54 7.18
N THR A 111 2.59 8.44 7.86
CA THR A 111 3.26 9.57 7.22
C THR A 111 4.37 9.10 6.29
N ASP A 112 5.14 8.10 6.69
CA ASP A 112 6.23 7.54 5.89
C ASP A 112 5.71 6.77 4.68
N ALA A 113 4.62 6.01 4.82
CA ALA A 113 3.94 5.36 3.70
C ALA A 113 3.41 6.39 2.68
N ILE A 114 2.75 7.46 3.16
CA ILE A 114 2.26 8.54 2.29
C ILE A 114 3.42 9.26 1.60
N LYS A 115 4.50 9.59 2.31
CA LYS A 115 5.71 10.18 1.71
C LYS A 115 6.33 9.24 0.67
N GLY A 116 6.41 7.95 0.98
CA GLY A 116 6.88 6.90 0.08
C GLY A 116 6.06 6.89 -1.22
N LEU A 117 4.73 6.92 -1.10
CA LEU A 117 3.81 6.99 -2.22
C LEU A 117 3.97 8.27 -3.04
N MET A 118 3.97 9.45 -2.39
CA MET A 118 4.10 10.75 -3.04
C MET A 118 5.41 10.91 -3.82
N ASN A 119 6.48 10.27 -3.33
CA ASN A 119 7.80 10.26 -3.98
C ASN A 119 8.00 9.06 -4.92
N CYS A 120 7.06 8.13 -4.98
CA CYS A 120 7.15 6.96 -5.84
C CYS A 120 6.94 7.40 -7.30
N ARG A 121 7.96 7.20 -8.13
CA ARG A 121 7.89 7.41 -9.58
C ARG A 121 8.43 6.18 -10.28
N GLN A 122 7.70 5.70 -11.26
CA GLN A 122 8.17 4.63 -12.12
C GLN A 122 9.37 5.16 -12.91
N LYS A 123 10.50 4.48 -12.76
CA LYS A 123 11.66 4.75 -13.61
C LYS A 123 11.41 4.17 -15.00
N VAL A 124 11.85 4.88 -16.02
CA VAL A 124 11.77 4.40 -17.42
C VAL A 124 12.47 3.03 -17.51
N GLY A 125 11.77 2.06 -18.11
CA GLY A 125 12.26 0.68 -18.24
C GLY A 125 11.97 -0.24 -17.04
N THR A 126 11.52 0.26 -15.89
CA THR A 126 11.06 -0.60 -14.79
C THR A 126 9.75 -1.28 -15.17
N PRO A 127 9.65 -2.63 -15.07
CA PRO A 127 8.42 -3.35 -15.39
C PRO A 127 7.24 -2.85 -14.57
N ILE A 128 6.12 -2.59 -15.25
CA ILE A 128 4.94 -1.99 -14.60
C ILE A 128 4.39 -2.83 -13.44
N LYS A 129 4.50 -4.15 -13.52
CA LYS A 129 4.10 -5.06 -12.43
C LYS A 129 4.89 -4.79 -11.14
N GLU A 130 6.20 -4.63 -11.27
CA GLU A 130 7.08 -4.37 -10.13
C GLU A 130 6.75 -3.03 -9.49
N HIS A 131 6.59 -2.00 -10.31
CA HIS A 131 6.19 -0.67 -9.85
C HIS A 131 4.83 -0.68 -9.15
N MET A 132 3.82 -1.33 -9.75
CA MET A 132 2.48 -1.45 -9.16
C MET A 132 2.49 -2.16 -7.81
N MET A 133 3.25 -3.26 -7.65
CA MET A 133 3.36 -3.94 -6.35
C MET A 133 3.92 -3.00 -5.28
N LYS A 134 4.91 -2.17 -5.61
CA LYS A 134 5.47 -1.18 -4.69
C LYS A 134 4.44 -0.10 -4.30
N VAL A 135 3.70 0.43 -5.27
CA VAL A 135 2.65 1.43 -5.02
C VAL A 135 1.52 0.85 -4.15
N MET A 136 1.08 -0.38 -4.45
CA MET A 136 0.09 -1.10 -3.65
C MET A 136 0.56 -1.35 -2.22
N ALA A 137 1.85 -1.64 -2.01
CA ALA A 137 2.41 -1.80 -0.68
C ALA A 137 2.30 -0.49 0.14
N TYR A 138 2.68 0.66 -0.43
CA TYR A 138 2.52 1.95 0.27
C TYR A 138 1.06 2.31 0.56
N LEU A 139 0.14 2.05 -0.38
CA LEU A 139 -1.30 2.27 -0.15
C LEU A 139 -1.82 1.40 1.00
N SER A 140 -1.47 0.12 0.98
CA SER A 140 -1.85 -0.83 2.03
C SER A 140 -1.28 -0.45 3.39
N GLU A 141 -0.02 -0.03 3.44
CA GLU A 141 0.65 0.42 4.67
C GLU A 141 0.01 1.71 5.20
N ALA A 142 -0.26 2.68 4.34
CA ALA A 142 -0.94 3.91 4.73
C ALA A 142 -2.34 3.62 5.31
N GLN A 143 -3.13 2.78 4.64
CA GLN A 143 -4.49 2.41 5.08
C GLN A 143 -4.47 1.59 6.37
N THR A 144 -3.53 0.65 6.50
CA THR A 144 -3.38 -0.14 7.74
C THR A 144 -2.99 0.74 8.92
N ASN A 145 -2.28 1.85 8.67
CA ASN A 145 -1.96 2.86 9.67
C ASN A 145 -2.98 4.01 9.75
N GLY A 146 -4.21 3.80 9.26
CA GLY A 146 -5.35 4.70 9.46
C GLY A 146 -5.48 5.84 8.44
N ALA A 147 -4.87 5.74 7.26
CA ALA A 147 -5.20 6.63 6.15
C ALA A 147 -6.53 6.21 5.50
N GLU A 148 -7.44 7.17 5.35
CA GLU A 148 -8.69 6.98 4.60
C GLU A 148 -8.47 7.39 3.15
N ILE A 149 -8.33 6.40 2.26
CA ILE A 149 -8.12 6.62 0.82
C ILE A 149 -9.15 5.80 0.07
N ASP A 150 -10.14 6.47 -0.51
CA ASP A 150 -11.17 5.81 -1.31
C ASP A 150 -10.59 5.22 -2.61
N SER A 151 -11.30 4.25 -3.19
CA SER A 151 -10.84 3.54 -4.38
C SER A 151 -10.55 4.45 -5.56
N ALA A 152 -11.35 5.50 -5.80
CA ALA A 152 -11.13 6.41 -6.92
C ALA A 152 -9.86 7.23 -6.72
N THR A 153 -9.63 7.72 -5.50
CA THR A 153 -8.40 8.44 -5.12
C THR A 153 -7.17 7.54 -5.26
N GLN A 154 -7.25 6.26 -4.89
CA GLN A 154 -6.15 5.31 -5.08
C GLN A 154 -5.73 5.19 -6.56
N LEU A 155 -6.70 5.12 -7.48
CA LEU A 155 -6.40 5.04 -8.93
C LEU A 155 -5.72 6.32 -9.42
N VAL A 156 -6.21 7.50 -9.00
CA VAL A 156 -5.58 8.79 -9.34
C VAL A 156 -4.14 8.85 -8.84
N MET A 157 -3.90 8.42 -7.60
CA MET A 157 -2.55 8.36 -7.02
C MET A 157 -1.65 7.43 -7.83
N VAL A 158 -2.12 6.24 -8.22
CA VAL A 158 -1.35 5.32 -9.07
C VAL A 158 -0.92 6.00 -10.36
N PHE A 159 -1.84 6.64 -11.09
CA PHE A 159 -1.51 7.30 -12.36
C PHE A 159 -0.44 8.39 -12.20
N GLN A 160 -0.46 9.14 -11.09
CA GLN A 160 0.56 10.15 -10.79
C GLN A 160 1.96 9.56 -10.55
N THR A 161 2.06 8.27 -10.25
CA THR A 161 3.35 7.59 -10.07
C THR A 161 3.93 7.02 -11.36
N LEU A 162 3.13 6.88 -12.44
CA LEU A 162 3.57 6.21 -13.66
C LEU A 162 4.53 7.06 -14.48
N SER A 163 5.33 6.40 -15.33
CA SER A 163 6.16 7.11 -16.32
C SER A 163 5.29 7.62 -17.47
N LYS A 164 5.83 8.55 -18.25
CA LYS A 164 5.17 9.11 -19.44
C LYS A 164 4.85 8.06 -20.51
N ASP A 165 5.46 6.88 -20.45
CA ASP A 165 5.16 5.77 -21.36
C ASP A 165 3.69 5.32 -21.26
N PHE A 166 3.02 5.66 -20.15
CA PHE A 166 1.62 5.32 -19.89
C PHE A 166 0.65 6.50 -20.09
N ASP A 167 1.09 7.66 -20.59
CA ASP A 167 0.23 8.84 -20.80
C ASP A 167 -0.96 8.53 -21.73
N LEU A 168 -0.74 7.74 -22.79
CA LEU A 168 -1.79 7.28 -23.72
C LEU A 168 -2.82 6.39 -23.02
N PHE A 169 -2.37 5.50 -22.14
CA PHE A 169 -3.26 4.65 -21.35
C PHE A 169 -4.10 5.51 -20.40
N GLN A 170 -3.47 6.45 -19.69
CA GLN A 170 -4.16 7.33 -18.74
C GLN A 170 -5.21 8.22 -19.44
N ALA A 171 -4.90 8.77 -20.62
CA ALA A 171 -5.85 9.55 -21.41
C ALA A 171 -7.07 8.70 -21.82
N SER A 172 -6.84 7.47 -22.28
CA SER A 172 -7.90 6.52 -22.62
C SER A 172 -8.78 6.18 -21.42
N TYR A 173 -8.17 5.88 -20.27
CA TYR A 173 -8.89 5.60 -19.03
C TYR A 173 -9.76 6.78 -18.58
N ASN A 174 -9.24 8.01 -18.65
CA ASN A 174 -9.98 9.21 -18.26
C ASN A 174 -11.22 9.48 -19.14
N LEU A 175 -11.17 9.12 -20.43
CA LEU A 175 -12.30 9.25 -21.34
C LEU A 175 -13.37 8.16 -21.10
N ASN A 176 -12.93 6.98 -20.66
CA ASN A 176 -13.79 5.83 -20.41
C ASN A 176 -13.69 5.41 -18.95
N ARG A 177 -14.05 6.33 -18.04
CA ARG A 177 -13.97 6.12 -16.58
C ARG A 177 -14.75 4.87 -16.19
N LYS A 178 -14.02 3.78 -16.02
CA LYS A 178 -14.54 2.52 -15.53
C LYS A 178 -14.05 2.35 -14.09
N GLU A 179 -14.97 2.00 -13.21
CA GLU A 179 -14.59 1.54 -11.87
C GLU A 179 -13.74 0.29 -12.01
N MET A 180 -12.55 0.32 -11.40
CA MET A 180 -11.61 -0.80 -11.42
C MET A 180 -10.88 -0.89 -10.09
N SER A 181 -10.57 -2.12 -9.69
CA SER A 181 -9.66 -2.40 -8.59
C SER A 181 -8.21 -2.16 -9.00
N LEU A 182 -7.32 -1.97 -8.02
CA LEU A 182 -5.87 -1.88 -8.25
C LEU A 182 -5.32 -3.11 -9.00
N THR A 183 -5.88 -4.29 -8.76
CA THR A 183 -5.46 -5.52 -9.42
C THR A 183 -5.87 -5.58 -10.89
N GLU A 184 -7.04 -5.04 -11.24
CA GLU A 184 -7.48 -4.91 -12.63
C GLU A 184 -6.65 -3.87 -13.36
N LEU A 185 -6.43 -2.70 -12.75
CA LEU A 185 -5.55 -1.67 -13.29
C LEU A 185 -4.15 -2.23 -13.59
N MET A 186 -3.56 -2.98 -12.66
CA MET A 186 -2.26 -3.61 -12.86
C MET A 186 -2.27 -4.56 -14.08
N LYS A 187 -3.30 -5.39 -14.24
CA LYS A 187 -3.42 -6.31 -15.39
C LYS A 187 -3.55 -5.56 -16.71
N GLU A 188 -4.36 -4.50 -16.77
CA GLU A 188 -4.53 -3.69 -17.98
C GLU A 188 -3.26 -2.94 -18.36
N LEU A 189 -2.58 -2.35 -17.37
CA LEU A 189 -1.28 -1.70 -17.56
C LEU A 189 -0.21 -2.68 -18.05
N GLN A 190 -0.20 -3.92 -17.54
CA GLN A 190 0.69 -4.98 -18.03
C GLN A 190 0.38 -5.38 -19.48
N ALA A 191 -0.90 -5.50 -19.83
CA ALA A 191 -1.31 -5.79 -21.20
C ALA A 191 -0.85 -4.68 -22.15
N PHE A 192 -1.03 -3.42 -21.76
CA PHE A 192 -0.56 -2.25 -22.49
C PHE A 192 0.97 -2.27 -22.67
N GLU A 193 1.72 -2.52 -21.60
CA GLU A 193 3.19 -2.61 -21.64
C GLU A 193 3.66 -3.69 -22.64
N ASN A 194 3.01 -4.85 -22.66
CA ASN A 194 3.34 -5.96 -23.57
C ASN A 194 3.08 -5.62 -25.04
N ILE A 195 2.00 -4.88 -25.34
CA ILE A 195 1.70 -4.44 -26.71
C ILE A 195 2.79 -3.50 -27.22
N PHE A 196 3.20 -2.53 -26.41
CA PHE A 196 4.24 -1.57 -26.75
C PHE A 196 5.63 -2.22 -26.92
N LYS A 197 5.99 -3.19 -26.06
CA LYS A 197 7.22 -3.97 -26.20
C LYS A 197 7.20 -4.89 -27.43
N GLY A 198 6.03 -5.44 -27.78
CA GLY A 198 5.84 -6.28 -28.96
C GLY A 198 5.90 -5.52 -30.30
N SER A 199 5.54 -4.25 -30.32
CA SER A 199 5.59 -3.41 -31.54
C SER A 199 6.99 -2.91 -31.91
N GLY A 200 7.99 -3.02 -31.03
CA GLY A 200 9.37 -2.56 -31.27
C GLY A 200 10.27 -3.52 -32.08
N SER A 201 9.78 -4.71 -32.45
CA SER A 201 10.60 -5.76 -33.09
C SER A 201 10.14 -6.17 -34.50
N LYS A 202 9.29 -5.38 -35.16
CA LYS A 202 8.95 -5.57 -36.59
C LYS A 202 8.92 -4.25 -37.36
N ALA A 203 10.10 -3.73 -37.65
CA ALA A 203 10.29 -2.76 -38.73
C ALA A 203 11.68 -2.91 -39.36
N GLU A 204 12.06 -4.12 -39.76
CA GLU A 204 12.96 -4.26 -40.90
C GLU A 204 12.11 -4.11 -42.17
N ALA A 205 12.02 -2.87 -42.65
CA ALA A 205 11.46 -2.58 -43.95
C ALA A 205 12.37 -3.21 -45.01
N ASN A 206 11.95 -4.37 -45.53
CA ASN A 206 12.52 -4.94 -46.74
C ASN A 206 12.27 -3.96 -47.90
N VAL A 207 13.28 -3.18 -48.26
CA VAL A 207 13.32 -2.50 -49.56
C VAL A 207 13.72 -3.56 -50.57
N ALA A 208 12.74 -4.03 -51.34
CA ALA A 208 12.98 -4.91 -52.48
C ALA A 208 13.61 -4.10 -53.63
N GLU A 209 14.87 -4.40 -53.97
CA GLU A 209 15.45 -3.97 -55.25
C GLU A 209 15.05 -4.95 -56.37
N PRO A 210 14.60 -4.46 -57.54
CA PRO A 210 14.34 -5.32 -58.69
C PRO A 210 15.65 -5.70 -59.38
N SER A 211 15.86 -7.00 -59.60
CA SER A 211 16.97 -7.54 -60.39
C SER A 211 16.72 -7.38 -61.90
N SER A 212 17.76 -7.01 -62.64
CA SER A 212 17.97 -7.38 -64.06
C SER A 212 19.44 -7.16 -64.49
N PRO A 213 19.93 -7.86 -65.55
CA PRO A 213 21.19 -8.60 -65.51
C PRO A 213 22.38 -7.95 -66.27
N ALA A 214 23.60 -8.40 -65.93
CA ALA A 214 24.90 -8.07 -66.58
C ALA A 214 25.00 -8.68 -68.01
N PRO A 215 26.05 -8.43 -68.87
CA PRO A 215 27.42 -7.94 -68.57
C PRO A 215 28.14 -7.07 -69.65
N ASN A 216 29.26 -6.41 -69.30
CA ASN A 216 30.56 -6.57 -70.00
C ASN A 216 31.74 -5.81 -69.34
N PRO A 217 33.00 -6.26 -69.55
CA PRO A 217 34.16 -5.92 -68.72
C PRO A 217 35.13 -4.93 -69.40
N LYS A 218 35.74 -4.00 -68.64
CA LYS A 218 36.99 -3.33 -69.05
C LYS A 218 37.94 -3.01 -67.89
N MET A 219 39.08 -3.71 -67.94
CA MET A 219 40.48 -3.29 -67.69
C MET A 219 40.89 -2.59 -66.39
N LYS A 220 41.68 -3.36 -65.61
CA LYS A 220 43.01 -3.07 -65.04
C LYS A 220 43.31 -1.64 -64.54
N LYS A 221 43.70 -1.55 -63.25
CA LYS A 221 45.10 -1.25 -62.88
C LYS A 221 45.45 -1.67 -61.45
N GLU A 222 46.70 -2.09 -61.34
CA GLU A 222 47.39 -2.73 -60.23
C GLU A 222 47.79 -1.81 -59.06
N LYS A 223 47.94 -2.48 -57.90
CA LYS A 223 49.02 -2.38 -56.88
C LYS A 223 49.14 -1.15 -55.99
N GLY A 224 49.22 -1.44 -54.69
CA GLY A 224 49.92 -0.60 -53.71
C GLY A 224 49.71 -1.01 -52.25
N LYS A 225 50.38 -2.07 -51.78
CA LYS A 225 50.55 -2.39 -50.34
C LYS A 225 51.82 -1.67 -49.83
N ASN A 226 51.72 -0.88 -48.76
CA ASN A 226 52.75 -0.69 -47.71
C ASN A 226 52.12 0.18 -46.59
N LYS A 227 51.93 -0.26 -45.33
CA LYS A 227 52.83 -0.62 -44.22
C LYS A 227 53.80 0.50 -43.75
N GLY A 228 53.63 0.88 -42.48
CA GLY A 228 54.55 1.63 -41.61
C GLY A 228 54.19 3.12 -41.47
N LYS A 229 54.22 3.81 -40.31
CA LYS A 229 54.75 3.56 -38.96
C LYS A 229 54.05 4.55 -37.97
N LYS A 230 54.02 4.19 -36.67
CA LYS A 230 53.78 5.10 -35.53
C LYS A 230 54.87 6.19 -35.42
N PRO A 231 54.56 7.32 -34.75
CA PRO A 231 55.20 7.64 -33.45
C PRO A 231 54.14 8.07 -32.41
N ALA A 232 54.19 7.60 -31.16
CA ALA A 232 54.99 8.04 -30.01
C ALA A 232 54.38 9.23 -29.23
N GLU A 233 54.24 8.99 -27.92
CA GLU A 233 53.57 9.78 -26.88
C GLU A 233 54.13 11.19 -26.68
N LYS A 234 53.26 12.09 -26.18
CA LYS A 234 53.65 13.02 -25.10
C LYS A 234 52.50 13.21 -24.11
N GLN A 235 52.78 12.82 -22.86
CA GLN A 235 52.12 13.28 -21.65
C GLN A 235 52.22 14.80 -21.52
N PHE A 236 51.18 15.44 -20.99
CA PHE A 236 51.33 16.65 -20.17
C PHE A 236 50.33 16.60 -19.01
N SER A 237 50.88 16.65 -17.80
CA SER A 237 50.22 16.91 -16.51
C SER A 237 50.24 18.40 -16.18
N TYR A 238 49.61 18.76 -15.05
CA TYR A 238 49.45 20.07 -14.38
C TYR A 238 48.18 20.83 -14.81
N LEU A 239 47.22 21.16 -13.94
CA LEU A 239 47.10 21.25 -12.48
C LEU A 239 45.71 20.72 -12.04
#